data_AF-A0A1D9Q3J3-F1
#
_entry.id   AF-A0A1D9Q3J3-F1
#
_cell.length_a   1.000
_cell.length_b   1.000
_cell.length_c   1.000
_cell.angle_alpha   90.00
_cell.angle_beta   90.00
_cell.angle_gamma   90.00
#
_symmetry.space_group_name_H-M   'P 1'
#
loop_
_entity.id
_entity.type
_entity.pdbx_description
1 polymer ?
#
loop_
_entity_poly.entity_id
_entity_poly.type
_entity_poly.pdbx_seq_one_letter_code
_entity_poly.pdbx_strand_id
1 'polypeptide(L)'
;MKSLFLSPPPSTPQSTYLLGLRGFLITQTFLWTFLQTFVPATVKSNIVTFPPNTPTYQNLIRKILSPIFWNESLIYSSFIFLSARTLCISFISSPTKQTITSSIFRRSFRLIIPTIFSLSLITLLSYTTSTDHFTTLFITRTANTSIQTPCTLSSPVPLTLFNSIFTLLLSTSHTPLHKLSAVRAFPSATLSILPILYSQSYTLYITTLIIPYTRPLWRLKYSPLFLFTAYWVSSYSFISISSLLLTDFLLFHNSPLLFHSRTGFPLPKQLTKKRVPSWIPYTFILLIGIALQYFYITSESEIKTANAELKAHTDIYGSSGGLNTTPDLKEQTPRITDWLILCGGFLLLETRKGVQNLFKNTVMIALGRRSLSS
;
A
#
# COMPACT_ATOMS: atom_id res chain seq x y z
N MET A 1 -38.17 18.61 -5.17
CA MET A 1 -36.98 17.72 -5.31
C MET A 1 -35.68 18.49 -5.05
N LYS A 2 -35.41 18.88 -3.80
CA LYS A 2 -34.14 19.50 -3.39
C LYS A 2 -33.66 18.80 -2.10
N SER A 3 -33.04 17.64 -2.24
CA SER A 3 -32.37 16.95 -1.12
C SER A 3 -31.27 15.95 -1.55
N LEU A 4 -30.81 15.98 -2.81
CA LEU A 4 -29.80 15.03 -3.30
C LEU A 4 -28.33 15.45 -3.08
N PHE A 5 -28.09 16.59 -2.45
CA PHE A 5 -26.74 16.99 -2.03
C PHE A 5 -26.69 17.17 -0.51
N LEU A 6 -26.80 16.05 0.22
CA LEU A 6 -26.28 16.03 1.58
C LEU A 6 -24.78 16.32 1.48
N SER A 7 -24.40 17.53 1.92
CA SER A 7 -23.02 17.82 2.27
C SER A 7 -22.47 16.68 3.13
N PRO A 8 -21.26 16.18 2.83
CA PRO A 8 -20.69 15.06 3.59
C PRO A 8 -20.64 15.42 5.08
N PRO A 9 -20.80 14.44 5.99
CA PRO A 9 -20.78 14.69 7.43
C PRO A 9 -19.51 15.47 7.80
N PRO A 10 -19.58 16.40 8.77
CA PRO A 10 -18.44 17.22 9.17
C PRO A 10 -17.26 16.31 9.46
N SER A 11 -16.25 16.40 8.60
CA SER A 11 -15.00 15.65 8.72
C SER A 11 -14.40 15.97 10.08
N THR A 12 -14.36 15.00 10.99
CA THR A 12 -13.61 15.14 12.25
C THR A 12 -12.18 15.57 11.90
N PRO A 13 -11.51 16.38 12.73
CA PRO A 13 -10.17 16.91 12.43
C PRO A 13 -9.15 15.80 12.08
N GLN A 14 -9.36 14.57 12.59
CA GLN A 14 -8.58 13.38 12.26
C GLN A 14 -8.72 12.90 10.80
N SER A 15 -9.89 13.07 10.18
CA SER A 15 -10.10 12.69 8.78
C SER A 15 -9.45 13.65 7.78
N THR A 16 -9.19 14.91 8.16
CA THR A 16 -8.69 15.93 7.22
C THR A 16 -7.24 15.72 6.78
N TYR A 17 -6.32 15.42 7.70
CA TYR A 17 -4.92 15.15 7.33
C TYR A 17 -4.75 13.79 6.67
N LEU A 18 -5.55 12.78 7.02
CA LEU A 18 -5.55 11.48 6.34
C LEU A 18 -6.02 11.62 4.89
N LEU A 19 -7.00 12.49 4.62
CA LEU A 19 -7.39 12.86 3.25
C LEU A 19 -6.26 13.55 2.49
N GLY A 20 -5.49 14.44 3.11
CA GLY A 20 -4.34 15.04 2.43
C GLY A 20 -3.17 14.08 2.22
N LEU A 21 -2.91 13.16 3.15
CA LEU A 21 -1.93 12.09 2.94
C LEU A 21 -2.34 11.20 1.76
N ARG A 22 -3.62 10.89 1.61
CA ARG A 22 -4.18 10.22 0.42
C ARG A 22 -3.86 11.01 -0.85
N GLY A 23 -4.07 12.33 -0.81
CA GLY A 23 -3.65 13.29 -1.83
C GLY A 23 -2.21 13.11 -2.28
N PHE A 24 -1.30 13.13 -1.30
CA PHE A 24 0.13 12.97 -1.51
C PHE A 24 0.49 11.63 -2.15
N LEU A 25 -0.10 10.52 -1.69
CA LEU A 25 0.14 9.19 -2.28
C LEU A 25 -0.32 9.11 -3.74
N ILE A 26 -1.42 9.78 -4.12
CA ILE A 26 -1.88 9.81 -5.52
C ILE A 26 -0.86 10.55 -6.38
N THR A 27 -0.37 11.70 -5.91
CA THR A 27 0.66 12.46 -6.63
C THR A 27 1.92 11.60 -6.81
N GLN A 28 2.32 10.84 -5.79
CA GLN A 28 3.41 9.88 -5.89
C GLN A 28 3.12 8.75 -6.90
N THR A 29 1.93 8.15 -6.91
CA THR A 29 1.59 7.12 -7.90
C THR A 29 1.60 7.65 -9.33
N PHE A 30 1.11 8.86 -9.53
CA PHE A 30 1.09 9.50 -10.83
C PHE A 30 2.52 9.76 -11.32
N LEU A 31 3.35 10.33 -10.46
CA LEU A 31 4.76 10.57 -10.75
C LEU A 31 5.51 9.25 -11.01
N TRP A 32 5.27 8.22 -10.19
CA TRP A 32 5.84 6.89 -10.38
C TRP A 32 5.44 6.30 -11.73
N THR A 33 4.15 6.35 -12.09
CA THR A 33 3.66 5.81 -13.37
C THR A 33 4.32 6.56 -14.55
N PHE A 34 4.39 7.89 -14.47
CA PHE A 34 5.04 8.72 -15.48
C PHE A 34 6.54 8.40 -15.64
N LEU A 35 7.27 8.30 -14.52
CA LEU A 35 8.70 7.98 -14.55
C LEU A 35 8.93 6.55 -15.03
N GLN A 36 8.11 5.59 -14.61
CA GLN A 36 8.18 4.20 -15.06
C GLN A 36 7.97 4.10 -16.58
N THR A 37 7.08 4.92 -17.15
CA THR A 37 6.77 4.89 -18.59
C THR A 37 7.84 5.58 -19.45
N PHE A 38 8.33 6.75 -19.02
CA PHE A 38 9.21 7.57 -19.86
C PHE A 38 10.71 7.45 -19.50
N VAL A 39 11.04 7.23 -18.22
CA VAL A 39 12.42 7.21 -17.72
C VAL A 39 12.59 6.08 -16.68
N PRO A 40 12.44 4.82 -17.08
CA PRO A 40 12.31 3.68 -16.16
C PRO A 40 13.51 3.52 -15.21
N ALA A 41 14.73 3.91 -15.63
CA ALA A 41 15.92 3.75 -14.79
C ALA A 41 16.00 4.71 -13.59
N THR A 42 15.09 5.68 -13.50
CA THR A 42 14.95 6.57 -12.33
C THR A 42 14.12 5.96 -11.20
N VAL A 43 13.44 4.84 -11.45
CA VAL A 43 12.49 4.21 -10.53
C VAL A 43 13.04 2.90 -10.00
N LYS A 44 12.83 2.63 -8.70
CA LYS A 44 13.06 1.32 -8.09
C LYS A 44 11.86 0.42 -8.38
N SER A 45 12.09 -0.69 -9.09
CA SER A 45 11.13 -1.77 -9.29
C SER A 45 11.80 -3.12 -9.03
N ASN A 46 11.00 -4.13 -8.65
CA ASN A 46 11.49 -5.48 -8.32
C ASN A 46 11.97 -6.27 -9.56
N ILE A 47 11.57 -5.83 -10.76
CA ILE A 47 11.64 -6.62 -12.00
C ILE A 47 12.82 -6.18 -12.89
N VAL A 48 13.29 -4.94 -12.77
CA VAL A 48 14.10 -4.33 -13.84
C VAL A 48 15.60 -4.46 -13.57
N THR A 49 16.24 -5.36 -14.30
CA THR A 49 17.68 -5.27 -14.62
C THR A 49 17.86 -4.17 -15.66
N PHE A 50 18.41 -3.03 -15.25
CA PHE A 50 18.67 -1.95 -16.19
C PHE A 50 19.84 -2.29 -17.12
N PRO A 51 19.79 -1.87 -18.39
CA PRO A 51 20.92 -2.03 -19.30
C PRO A 51 22.19 -1.39 -18.70
N PRO A 52 23.39 -1.96 -18.97
CA PRO A 52 24.65 -1.42 -18.46
C PRO A 52 24.91 0.03 -18.91
N ASN A 53 24.30 0.46 -20.01
CA ASN A 53 24.45 1.80 -20.60
C ASN A 53 23.41 2.81 -20.08
N THR A 54 22.94 2.68 -18.83
CA THR A 54 22.01 3.66 -18.27
C THR A 54 22.70 4.99 -17.96
N PRO A 55 22.10 6.14 -18.35
CA PRO A 55 22.69 7.44 -18.03
C PRO A 55 22.90 7.65 -16.53
N THR A 56 24.05 8.22 -16.17
CA THR A 56 24.47 8.43 -14.77
C THR A 56 23.46 9.25 -13.97
N TYR A 57 22.82 10.25 -14.58
CA TYR A 57 21.79 11.06 -13.92
C TYR A 57 20.56 10.23 -13.51
N GLN A 58 20.15 9.24 -14.32
CA GLN A 58 19.00 8.39 -13.99
C GLN A 58 19.31 7.49 -12.80
N ASN A 59 20.53 6.95 -12.76
CA ASN A 59 21.02 6.15 -11.64
C ASN A 59 21.13 6.99 -10.35
N LEU A 60 21.61 8.23 -10.43
CA LEU A 60 21.71 9.12 -9.26
C LEU A 60 20.31 9.47 -8.72
N ILE A 61 19.38 9.83 -9.61
CA ILE A 61 17.99 10.10 -9.24
C ILE A 61 17.34 8.87 -8.60
N ARG A 62 17.56 7.67 -9.15
CA ARG A 62 17.08 6.41 -8.55
C ARG A 62 17.65 6.20 -7.16
N LYS A 63 18.96 6.37 -6.99
CA LYS A 63 19.63 6.12 -5.70
C LYS A 63 19.21 7.11 -4.63
N ILE A 64 19.03 8.39 -4.98
CA ILE A 64 18.72 9.45 -4.01
C ILE A 64 17.23 9.59 -3.73
N LEU A 65 16.39 9.70 -4.77
CA LEU A 65 15.00 10.14 -4.61
C LEU A 65 13.99 8.99 -4.65
N SER A 66 14.27 7.91 -5.41
CA SER A 66 13.34 6.79 -5.54
C SER A 66 12.96 6.11 -4.22
N PRO A 67 13.88 5.79 -3.28
CA PRO A 67 13.48 5.13 -2.03
C PRO A 67 12.43 5.91 -1.25
N ILE A 68 12.51 7.25 -1.24
CA ILE A 68 11.63 8.12 -0.46
C ILE A 68 10.32 8.41 -1.19
N PHE A 69 10.35 8.73 -2.48
CA PHE A 69 9.21 9.34 -3.17
C PHE A 69 8.47 8.41 -4.13
N TRP A 70 9.17 7.53 -4.84
CA TRP A 70 8.57 6.72 -5.91
C TRP A 70 9.12 5.29 -5.92
N ASN A 71 9.12 4.66 -4.75
CA ASN A 71 9.35 3.23 -4.63
C ASN A 71 8.01 2.50 -4.77
N GLU A 72 7.93 1.61 -5.76
CA GLU A 72 6.71 0.84 -6.08
C GLU A 72 6.16 0.10 -4.86
N SER A 73 7.02 -0.64 -4.15
CA SER A 73 6.65 -1.45 -2.98
C SER A 73 6.17 -0.60 -1.79
N LEU A 74 6.80 0.56 -1.58
CA LEU A 74 6.41 1.52 -0.54
C LEU A 74 5.05 2.13 -0.84
N ILE A 75 4.83 2.58 -2.08
CA ILE A 75 3.55 3.14 -2.53
C ILE A 75 2.43 2.11 -2.34
N TYR A 76 2.66 0.87 -2.77
CA TYR A 76 1.71 -0.22 -2.65
C TYR A 76 1.31 -0.48 -1.19
N SER A 77 2.32 -0.62 -0.33
CA SER A 77 2.17 -0.82 1.11
C SER A 77 1.47 0.36 1.78
N SER A 78 1.71 1.59 1.32
CA SER A 78 1.08 2.81 1.83
C SER A 78 -0.43 2.82 1.62
N PHE A 79 -0.91 2.41 0.44
CA PHE A 79 -2.36 2.31 0.19
C PHE A 79 -3.02 1.24 1.06
N ILE A 80 -2.35 0.11 1.26
CA ILE A 80 -2.86 -0.96 2.13
C ILE A 80 -2.97 -0.45 3.57
N PHE A 81 -1.90 0.15 4.10
CA PHE A 81 -1.87 0.71 5.45
C PHE A 81 -2.92 1.80 5.66
N LEU A 82 -3.04 2.74 4.70
CA LEU A 82 -4.02 3.82 4.76
C LEU A 82 -5.46 3.29 4.67
N SER A 83 -5.71 2.34 3.76
CA SER A 83 -7.06 1.74 3.63
C SER A 83 -7.48 0.98 4.88
N ALA A 84 -6.53 0.35 5.57
CA ALA A 84 -6.79 -0.31 6.84
C ALA A 84 -7.14 0.72 7.92
N ARG A 85 -6.39 1.83 7.97
CA ARG A 85 -6.62 2.93 8.91
C ARG A 85 -8.02 3.51 8.77
N THR A 86 -8.43 3.85 7.55
CA THR A 86 -9.74 4.47 7.30
C THR A 86 -10.91 3.55 7.65
N LEU A 87 -10.79 2.25 7.37
CA LEU A 87 -11.80 1.26 7.77
C LEU A 87 -11.91 1.14 9.29
N CYS A 88 -10.79 0.98 9.97
CA CYS A 88 -10.78 0.73 11.41
C CYS A 88 -11.28 1.94 12.21
N ILE A 89 -11.01 3.17 11.75
CA ILE A 89 -11.50 4.40 12.43
C ILE A 89 -13.02 4.40 12.51
N SER A 90 -13.71 4.14 11.40
CA SER A 90 -15.18 4.17 11.37
C SER A 90 -15.79 3.15 12.32
N PHE A 91 -15.20 1.96 12.43
CA PHE A 91 -15.71 0.95 13.34
C PHE A 91 -15.39 1.24 14.81
N ILE A 92 -14.14 1.56 15.13
CA ILE A 92 -13.72 1.74 16.53
C ILE A 92 -14.40 2.97 17.14
N SER A 93 -14.72 3.99 16.33
CA SER A 93 -15.48 5.15 16.78
C SER A 93 -16.96 4.84 17.08
N SER A 94 -17.57 3.93 16.33
CA SER A 94 -18.98 3.54 16.50
C SER A 94 -19.18 2.04 16.26
N PRO A 95 -18.92 1.19 17.28
CA PRO A 95 -18.97 -0.26 17.14
C PRO A 95 -20.42 -0.75 17.13
N THR A 96 -21.05 -0.73 15.96
CA THR A 96 -22.40 -1.26 15.75
C THR A 96 -22.39 -2.29 14.63
N LYS A 97 -23.29 -3.28 14.71
CA LYS A 97 -23.43 -4.28 13.64
C LYS A 97 -23.74 -3.62 12.29
N GLN A 98 -24.55 -2.56 12.31
CA GLN A 98 -24.92 -1.79 11.11
C GLN A 98 -23.73 -1.07 10.48
N THR A 99 -22.81 -0.50 11.26
CA THR A 99 -21.62 0.19 10.72
C THR A 99 -20.68 -0.78 10.02
N ILE A 100 -20.47 -1.99 10.57
CA ILE A 100 -19.69 -3.04 9.90
C ILE A 100 -20.38 -3.48 8.61
N THR A 101 -21.64 -3.91 8.67
CA THR A 101 -22.35 -4.44 7.49
C THR A 101 -22.41 -3.42 6.37
N SER A 102 -22.67 -2.15 6.70
CA SER A 102 -22.65 -1.05 5.74
C SER A 102 -21.26 -0.83 5.14
N SER A 103 -20.19 -0.91 5.94
CA SER A 103 -18.81 -0.79 5.44
C SER A 103 -18.44 -1.92 4.49
N ILE A 104 -18.77 -3.16 4.84
CA ILE A 104 -18.52 -4.35 4.01
C ILE A 104 -19.22 -4.18 2.66
N PHE A 105 -20.53 -3.92 2.69
CA PHE A 105 -21.35 -3.81 1.48
C PHE A 105 -20.87 -2.66 0.58
N ARG A 106 -20.69 -1.46 1.14
CA ARG A 106 -20.28 -0.27 0.35
C ARG A 106 -18.89 -0.42 -0.23
N ARG A 107 -17.93 -1.03 0.48
CA ARG A 107 -16.55 -1.20 -0.02
C ARG A 107 -16.50 -2.09 -1.25
N SER A 108 -17.25 -3.18 -1.28
CA SER A 108 -17.31 -4.06 -2.46
C SER A 108 -17.77 -3.28 -3.70
N PHE A 109 -18.89 -2.57 -3.62
CA PHE A 109 -19.37 -1.74 -4.76
C PHE A 109 -18.42 -0.61 -5.12
N ARG A 110 -17.79 0.03 -4.14
CA ARG A 110 -16.88 1.15 -4.37
C ARG A 110 -15.56 0.73 -5.01
N LEU A 111 -15.12 -0.52 -4.86
CA LEU A 111 -14.00 -1.07 -5.60
C LEU A 111 -14.43 -1.63 -6.96
N ILE A 112 -15.58 -2.30 -7.05
CA ILE A 112 -16.09 -2.91 -8.28
C ILE A 112 -16.51 -1.88 -9.33
N ILE A 113 -17.28 -0.86 -8.97
CA ILE A 113 -17.86 0.06 -9.96
C ILE A 113 -16.76 0.85 -10.72
N PRO A 114 -15.76 1.46 -10.04
CA PRO A 114 -14.70 2.19 -10.73
C PRO A 114 -13.77 1.27 -11.52
N THR A 115 -13.60 0.02 -11.10
CA THR A 115 -12.80 -0.96 -11.85
C THR A 115 -13.50 -1.41 -13.13
N ILE A 116 -14.81 -1.64 -13.08
CA ILE A 116 -15.62 -1.88 -14.29
C ILE A 116 -15.51 -0.70 -15.25
N PHE A 117 -15.67 0.54 -14.75
CA PHE A 117 -15.63 1.72 -15.61
C PHE A 117 -14.25 1.93 -16.24
N SER A 118 -13.19 1.84 -15.44
CA SER A 118 -11.82 2.02 -15.94
C SER A 118 -11.40 0.94 -16.93
N LEU A 119 -11.72 -0.33 -16.65
CA LEU A 119 -11.40 -1.43 -17.55
C LEU A 119 -12.24 -1.33 -18.83
N SER A 120 -13.54 -1.04 -18.74
CA SER A 120 -14.41 -0.81 -19.91
C SER A 120 -13.88 0.32 -20.80
N LEU A 121 -13.47 1.44 -20.20
CA LEU A 121 -12.93 2.57 -20.93
C LEU A 121 -11.63 2.20 -21.65
N ILE A 122 -10.70 1.50 -20.98
CA ILE A 122 -9.44 1.08 -21.57
C ILE A 122 -9.66 0.08 -22.70
N THR A 123 -10.53 -0.91 -22.50
CA THR A 123 -10.84 -1.87 -23.57
C THR A 123 -11.46 -1.19 -24.78
N LEU A 124 -12.38 -0.24 -24.58
CA LEU A 124 -12.94 0.57 -25.66
C LEU A 124 -11.86 1.38 -26.39
N LEU A 125 -10.95 2.01 -25.65
CA LEU A 125 -9.81 2.72 -26.24
C LEU A 125 -8.91 1.78 -27.02
N SER A 126 -8.59 0.60 -26.51
CA SER A 126 -7.75 -0.39 -27.20
C SER A 126 -8.38 -0.96 -28.47
N TYR A 127 -9.71 -1.00 -28.55
CA TYR A 127 -10.40 -1.39 -29.79
C TYR A 127 -10.52 -0.24 -30.80
N THR A 128 -10.77 0.98 -30.32
CA THR A 128 -11.00 2.15 -31.19
C THR A 128 -9.70 2.76 -31.69
N THR A 129 -8.65 2.71 -30.87
CA THR A 129 -7.32 3.18 -31.20
C THR A 129 -6.41 1.97 -31.24
N SER A 130 -5.53 1.85 -32.24
CA SER A 130 -4.57 0.75 -32.35
C SER A 130 -3.47 0.83 -31.27
N THR A 131 -3.86 0.84 -29.99
CA THR A 131 -2.97 1.01 -28.82
C THR A 131 -1.87 -0.03 -28.82
N ASP A 132 -2.17 -1.25 -29.25
CA ASP A 132 -1.22 -2.36 -29.29
C ASP A 132 -0.10 -2.07 -30.28
N HIS A 133 -0.43 -1.48 -31.43
CA HIS A 133 0.56 -1.07 -32.44
C HIS A 133 1.41 0.12 -31.96
N PHE A 134 0.80 1.13 -31.34
CA PHE A 134 1.58 2.27 -30.81
C PHE A 134 2.47 1.90 -29.63
N THR A 135 2.00 1.01 -28.75
CA THR A 135 2.78 0.54 -27.60
C THR A 135 3.93 -0.37 -28.04
N THR A 136 3.71 -1.27 -29.00
CA THR A 136 4.80 -2.09 -29.60
C THR A 136 5.85 -1.21 -30.29
N LEU A 137 5.43 -0.20 -31.06
CA LEU A 137 6.35 0.77 -31.66
C LEU A 137 7.13 1.56 -30.60
N PHE A 138 6.48 1.97 -29.51
CA PHE A 138 7.14 2.68 -28.42
C PHE A 138 8.19 1.79 -27.74
N ILE A 139 7.82 0.55 -27.39
CA ILE A 139 8.71 -0.43 -26.74
C ILE A 139 9.93 -0.72 -27.63
N THR A 140 9.72 -0.98 -28.92
CA THR A 140 10.80 -1.28 -29.87
C THR A 140 11.73 -0.09 -30.09
N ARG A 141 11.21 1.14 -30.18
CA ARG A 141 12.03 2.35 -30.36
C ARG A 141 12.82 2.76 -29.12
N THR A 142 12.23 2.58 -27.94
CA THR A 142 12.84 3.03 -26.67
C THR A 142 13.63 1.93 -25.96
N ALA A 143 13.56 0.69 -26.44
CA ALA A 143 14.09 -0.50 -25.77
C ALA A 143 13.64 -0.59 -24.30
N ASN A 144 12.42 -0.13 -24.01
CA ASN A 144 11.92 -0.04 -22.65
C ASN A 144 11.42 -1.41 -22.16
N THR A 145 12.10 -2.00 -21.19
CA THR A 145 11.76 -3.30 -20.60
C THR A 145 10.73 -3.22 -19.46
N SER A 146 10.32 -2.01 -19.05
CA SER A 146 9.38 -1.81 -17.93
C SER A 146 7.91 -1.92 -18.33
N ILE A 147 7.60 -1.73 -19.62
CA ILE A 147 6.24 -1.73 -20.15
C ILE A 147 6.02 -3.02 -20.94
N GLN A 148 4.85 -3.62 -20.75
CA GLN A 148 4.36 -4.71 -21.59
C GLN A 148 3.23 -4.20 -22.46
N THR A 149 3.12 -4.78 -23.66
CA THR A 149 1.99 -4.51 -24.55
C THR A 149 0.69 -4.93 -23.86
N PRO A 150 -0.30 -4.04 -23.71
CA PRO A 150 -1.58 -4.40 -23.12
C PRO A 150 -2.20 -5.58 -23.85
N CYS A 151 -2.79 -6.51 -23.11
CA CYS A 151 -3.50 -7.62 -23.72
C CYS A 151 -4.87 -7.15 -24.19
N THR A 152 -5.17 -7.33 -25.48
CA THR A 152 -6.54 -7.19 -25.98
C THR A 152 -7.40 -8.34 -25.48
N LEU A 153 -8.55 -8.01 -24.91
CA LEU A 153 -9.54 -9.01 -24.52
C LEU A 153 -10.16 -9.63 -25.77
N SER A 154 -10.47 -10.92 -25.74
CA SER A 154 -11.09 -11.60 -26.89
C SER A 154 -12.60 -11.33 -26.95
N SER A 155 -13.17 -11.41 -28.15
CA SER A 155 -14.62 -11.40 -28.34
C SER A 155 -15.25 -12.70 -27.82
N PRO A 156 -16.44 -12.68 -27.17
CA PRO A 156 -17.32 -11.53 -26.92
C PRO A 156 -16.86 -10.65 -25.75
N VAL A 157 -16.61 -9.37 -26.05
CA VAL A 157 -16.00 -8.38 -25.14
C VAL A 157 -16.71 -8.24 -23.79
N PRO A 158 -18.06 -8.14 -23.72
CA PRO A 158 -18.73 -7.96 -22.43
C PRO A 158 -18.55 -9.16 -21.48
N LEU A 159 -18.55 -10.37 -22.04
CA LEU A 159 -18.42 -11.60 -21.26
C LEU A 159 -16.99 -11.80 -20.75
N THR A 160 -15.99 -11.56 -21.62
CA THR A 160 -14.58 -11.67 -21.25
C THR A 160 -14.19 -10.58 -20.25
N LEU A 161 -14.75 -9.37 -20.38
CA LEU A 161 -14.61 -8.29 -19.41
C LEU A 161 -15.22 -8.69 -18.06
N PHE A 162 -16.46 -9.18 -18.03
CA PHE A 162 -17.10 -9.65 -16.80
C PHE A 162 -16.28 -10.75 -16.12
N ASN A 163 -15.84 -11.75 -16.88
CA ASN A 163 -15.02 -12.85 -16.37
C ASN A 163 -13.67 -12.35 -15.83
N SER A 164 -13.05 -11.38 -16.51
CA SER A 164 -11.77 -10.79 -16.06
C SER A 164 -11.89 -10.05 -14.73
N ILE A 165 -12.99 -9.33 -14.50
CA ILE A 165 -13.25 -8.61 -13.25
C ILE A 165 -13.60 -9.58 -12.12
N PHE A 166 -14.42 -10.60 -12.43
CA PHE A 166 -14.76 -11.64 -11.48
C PHE A 166 -13.50 -12.39 -11.02
N THR A 167 -12.66 -12.81 -11.98
CA THR A 167 -11.38 -13.48 -11.71
C THR A 167 -10.44 -12.55 -10.95
N LEU A 168 -10.42 -11.25 -11.25
CA LEU A 168 -9.59 -10.29 -10.52
C LEU A 168 -9.96 -10.24 -9.03
N LEU A 169 -11.24 -10.18 -8.68
CA LEU A 169 -11.69 -9.97 -7.30
C LEU A 169 -11.78 -11.25 -6.49
N LEU A 170 -12.11 -12.37 -7.14
CA LEU A 170 -12.19 -13.69 -6.52
C LEU A 170 -10.92 -14.53 -6.78
N SER A 171 -9.87 -13.93 -7.32
CA SER A 171 -8.57 -14.58 -7.52
C SER A 171 -8.15 -15.25 -6.22
N THR A 172 -7.97 -16.56 -6.25
CA THR A 172 -7.41 -17.32 -5.14
C THR A 172 -5.89 -17.25 -5.17
N SER A 173 -5.25 -17.67 -4.07
CA SER A 173 -3.80 -17.65 -3.88
C SER A 173 -2.99 -18.48 -4.88
N HIS A 174 -3.63 -19.26 -5.76
CA HIS A 174 -2.96 -20.11 -6.75
C HIS A 174 -2.73 -19.45 -8.11
N THR A 175 -3.35 -18.30 -8.37
CA THR A 175 -3.18 -17.60 -9.66
C THR A 175 -2.32 -16.36 -9.47
N PRO A 176 -1.14 -16.30 -10.11
CA PRO A 176 -0.26 -15.15 -9.97
C PRO A 176 -0.95 -13.90 -10.51
N LEU A 177 -0.99 -12.84 -9.70
CA LEU A 177 -1.82 -11.65 -9.95
C LEU A 177 -1.40 -10.94 -11.24
N HIS A 178 -0.11 -10.98 -11.57
CA HIS A 178 0.44 -10.39 -12.78
C HIS A 178 -0.01 -11.10 -14.08
N LYS A 179 -0.57 -12.32 -13.98
CA LYS A 179 -1.07 -13.06 -15.15
C LYS A 179 -2.55 -12.82 -15.43
N LEU A 180 -3.25 -12.15 -14.52
CA LEU A 180 -4.68 -11.87 -14.67
C LEU A 180 -4.94 -10.99 -15.89
N SER A 181 -5.97 -11.34 -16.67
CA SER A 181 -6.33 -10.64 -17.91
C SER A 181 -6.67 -9.16 -17.65
N ALA A 182 -7.39 -8.86 -16.58
CA ALA A 182 -7.69 -7.48 -16.19
C ALA A 182 -6.44 -6.66 -15.83
N VAL A 183 -5.41 -7.30 -15.24
CA VAL A 183 -4.14 -6.63 -14.90
C VAL A 183 -3.32 -6.37 -16.16
N ARG A 184 -3.26 -7.35 -17.07
CA ARG A 184 -2.54 -7.23 -18.35
C ARG A 184 -3.21 -6.31 -19.36
N ALA A 185 -4.54 -6.19 -19.33
CA ALA A 185 -5.27 -5.24 -20.16
C ALA A 185 -5.03 -3.79 -19.72
N PHE A 186 -4.70 -3.57 -18.44
CA PHE A 186 -4.40 -2.23 -17.92
C PHE A 186 -2.96 -1.82 -18.26
N PRO A 187 -2.71 -0.68 -18.94
CA PRO A 187 -1.38 -0.33 -19.45
C PRO A 187 -0.26 -0.24 -18.41
N SER A 188 -0.57 0.14 -17.18
CA SER A 188 0.41 0.24 -16.09
C SER A 188 0.52 -1.02 -15.23
N ALA A 189 -0.29 -2.05 -15.48
CA ALA A 189 -0.40 -3.27 -14.64
C ALA A 189 -0.65 -3.02 -13.13
N THR A 190 -1.05 -1.81 -12.72
CA THR A 190 -1.26 -1.43 -11.31
C THR A 190 -2.55 -1.99 -10.72
N LEU A 191 -3.42 -2.58 -11.55
CA LEU A 191 -4.73 -3.10 -11.14
C LEU A 191 -4.60 -4.28 -10.16
N SER A 192 -3.42 -4.90 -10.07
CA SER A 192 -3.09 -5.96 -9.10
C SER A 192 -3.31 -5.55 -7.64
N ILE A 193 -3.31 -4.26 -7.32
CA ILE A 193 -3.50 -3.77 -5.93
C ILE A 193 -4.91 -4.01 -5.39
N LEU A 194 -5.89 -4.07 -6.28
CA LEU A 194 -7.30 -4.18 -5.91
C LEU A 194 -7.66 -5.51 -5.25
N PRO A 195 -7.28 -6.69 -5.80
CA PRO A 195 -7.50 -7.97 -5.12
C PRO A 195 -6.86 -8.00 -3.73
N ILE A 196 -5.67 -7.42 -3.57
CA ILE A 196 -4.98 -7.37 -2.28
C ILE A 196 -5.76 -6.48 -1.30
N LEU A 197 -6.16 -5.27 -1.70
CA LEU A 197 -6.97 -4.38 -0.87
C LEU A 197 -8.35 -4.96 -0.50
N TYR A 198 -8.91 -5.77 -1.40
CA TYR A 198 -10.17 -6.47 -1.18
C TYR A 198 -9.99 -7.62 -0.19
N SER A 199 -9.04 -8.51 -0.43
CA SER A 199 -8.71 -9.64 0.46
C SER A 199 -8.34 -9.17 1.88
N GLN A 200 -7.47 -8.16 2.00
CA GLN A 200 -7.07 -7.63 3.30
C GLN A 200 -8.23 -6.97 4.08
N SER A 201 -9.27 -6.49 3.39
CA SER A 201 -10.44 -5.94 4.07
C SER A 201 -11.19 -7.00 4.89
N TYR A 202 -11.27 -8.25 4.41
CA TYR A 202 -11.87 -9.35 5.15
C TYR A 202 -11.13 -9.65 6.44
N THR A 203 -9.80 -9.74 6.38
CA THR A 203 -8.96 -9.93 7.56
C THR A 203 -9.21 -8.83 8.58
N LEU A 204 -9.24 -7.57 8.14
CA LEU A 204 -9.53 -6.43 9.00
C LEU A 204 -10.93 -6.51 9.62
N TYR A 205 -11.97 -6.86 8.87
CA TYR A 205 -13.33 -6.97 9.40
C TYR A 205 -13.42 -8.04 10.50
N ILE A 206 -12.82 -9.21 10.27
CA ILE A 206 -12.79 -10.30 11.26
C ILE A 206 -11.98 -9.91 12.50
N THR A 207 -10.77 -9.38 12.33
CA THR A 207 -9.96 -8.94 13.47
C THR A 207 -10.70 -7.87 14.28
N THR A 208 -11.30 -6.91 13.59
CA THR A 208 -12.06 -5.80 14.19
C THR A 208 -13.27 -6.28 14.99
N LEU A 209 -13.96 -7.34 14.54
CA LEU A 209 -15.03 -7.99 15.29
C LEU A 209 -14.55 -8.64 16.59
N ILE A 210 -13.31 -9.14 16.64
CA ILE A 210 -12.73 -9.85 17.79
C ILE A 210 -12.18 -8.87 18.86
N ILE A 211 -11.70 -7.69 18.44
CA ILE A 211 -11.12 -6.64 19.32
C ILE A 211 -11.95 -6.35 20.59
N PRO A 212 -13.29 -6.14 20.53
CA PRO A 212 -14.06 -5.84 21.74
C PRO A 212 -14.17 -7.03 22.71
N TYR A 213 -14.03 -8.26 22.21
CA TYR A 213 -14.11 -9.48 23.01
C TYR A 213 -12.76 -9.94 23.58
N THR A 214 -11.67 -9.24 23.24
CA THR A 214 -10.31 -9.57 23.70
C THR A 214 -9.83 -8.58 24.74
N ARG A 215 -9.22 -9.07 25.84
CA ARG A 215 -8.70 -8.18 26.89
C ARG A 215 -7.53 -7.35 26.34
N PRO A 216 -7.40 -6.06 26.72
CA PRO A 216 -6.40 -5.15 26.16
C PRO A 216 -4.95 -5.62 26.35
N LEU A 217 -4.63 -6.26 27.48
CA LEU A 217 -3.31 -6.81 27.74
C LEU A 217 -2.94 -7.96 26.79
N TRP A 218 -3.90 -8.82 26.46
CA TRP A 218 -3.68 -9.93 25.52
C TRP A 218 -3.52 -9.42 24.10
N ARG A 219 -4.28 -8.39 23.70
CA ARG A 219 -4.12 -7.72 22.41
C ARG A 219 -2.69 -7.22 22.23
N LEU A 220 -2.12 -6.51 23.22
CA LEU A 220 -0.74 -6.03 23.14
C LEU A 220 0.30 -7.16 23.12
N LYS A 221 0.10 -8.22 23.91
CA LYS A 221 1.06 -9.34 24.02
C LYS A 221 1.10 -10.23 22.78
N TYR A 222 -0.05 -10.53 22.18
CA TYR A 222 -0.13 -11.45 21.04
C TYR A 222 0.00 -10.77 19.68
N SER A 223 -0.21 -9.46 19.60
CA SER A 223 -0.06 -8.72 18.34
C SER A 223 1.33 -8.85 17.72
N PRO A 224 2.45 -8.74 18.46
CA PRO A 224 3.78 -8.94 17.88
C PRO A 224 3.99 -10.34 17.31
N LEU A 225 3.45 -11.38 17.96
CA LEU A 225 3.52 -12.76 17.47
C LEU A 225 2.78 -12.88 16.14
N PHE A 226 1.54 -12.37 16.07
CA PHE A 226 0.75 -12.36 14.84
C PHE A 226 1.44 -11.58 13.72
N LEU A 227 2.01 -10.42 14.05
CA LEU A 227 2.72 -9.59 13.09
C LEU A 227 3.95 -10.31 12.54
N PHE A 228 4.74 -10.94 13.41
CA PHE A 228 5.91 -11.71 13.01
C PHE A 228 5.54 -12.90 12.12
N THR A 229 4.50 -13.68 12.48
CA THR A 229 4.06 -14.81 11.65
C THR A 229 3.49 -14.35 10.31
N ALA A 230 2.72 -13.27 10.28
CA ALA A 230 2.19 -12.70 9.04
C ALA A 230 3.32 -12.18 8.12
N TYR A 231 4.35 -11.56 8.70
CA TYR A 231 5.55 -11.16 7.95
C TYR A 231 6.30 -12.37 7.41
N TRP A 232 6.52 -13.40 8.23
CA TRP A 232 7.20 -14.64 7.82
C TRP A 232 6.51 -15.33 6.63
N VAL A 233 5.18 -15.32 6.65
CA VAL A 233 4.29 -15.85 5.60
C VAL A 233 4.12 -14.87 4.41
N SER A 234 4.94 -13.82 4.31
CA SER A 234 4.89 -12.83 3.21
C SER A 234 3.48 -12.26 2.97
N SER A 235 2.68 -12.13 4.03
CA SER A 235 1.28 -11.68 3.93
C SER A 235 1.16 -10.18 4.21
N TYR A 236 0.41 -9.49 3.36
CA TYR A 236 0.04 -8.09 3.56
C TYR A 236 -0.77 -7.84 4.84
N SER A 237 -1.23 -8.90 5.52
CA SER A 237 -1.88 -8.83 6.82
C SER A 237 -0.99 -8.24 7.91
N PHE A 238 0.33 -8.39 7.81
CA PHE A 238 1.27 -7.74 8.72
C PHE A 238 1.14 -6.20 8.68
N ILE A 239 1.03 -5.62 7.48
CA ILE A 239 0.91 -4.18 7.27
C ILE A 239 -0.49 -3.69 7.68
N SER A 240 -1.54 -4.39 7.26
CA SER A 240 -2.92 -3.99 7.55
C SER A 240 -3.24 -4.07 9.04
N ILE A 241 -2.81 -5.12 9.74
CA ILE A 241 -3.04 -5.27 11.18
C ILE A 241 -2.18 -4.30 11.99
N SER A 242 -0.98 -3.94 11.54
CA SER A 242 -0.20 -2.86 12.18
C SER A 242 -0.95 -1.53 12.19
N SER A 243 -1.66 -1.21 11.10
CA SER A 243 -2.51 -0.01 11.00
C SER A 243 -3.75 -0.08 11.89
N LEU A 244 -4.36 -1.27 11.99
CA LEU A 244 -5.46 -1.53 12.93
C LEU A 244 -5.02 -1.37 14.38
N LEU A 245 -3.84 -1.89 14.75
CA LEU A 245 -3.30 -1.75 16.10
C LEU A 245 -3.00 -0.29 16.43
N LEU A 246 -2.39 0.44 15.49
CA LEU A 246 -2.20 1.87 15.64
C LEU A 246 -3.54 2.60 15.90
N THR A 247 -4.59 2.21 15.17
CA THR A 247 -5.94 2.76 15.37
C THR A 247 -6.49 2.44 16.75
N ASP A 248 -6.42 1.18 17.18
CA ASP A 248 -6.91 0.73 18.48
C ASP A 248 -6.19 1.48 19.60
N PHE A 249 -4.85 1.58 19.57
CA PHE A 249 -4.09 2.32 20.60
C PHE A 249 -4.37 3.83 20.62
N LEU A 250 -4.73 4.43 19.49
CA LEU A 250 -5.06 5.85 19.40
C LEU A 250 -6.46 6.16 19.95
N LEU A 251 -7.44 5.30 19.65
CA LEU A 251 -8.84 5.51 20.01
C LEU A 251 -9.24 4.86 21.33
N PHE A 252 -8.39 4.00 21.92
CA PHE A 252 -8.63 3.40 23.23
C PHE A 252 -8.80 4.45 24.33
N HIS A 253 -9.59 4.13 25.36
CA HIS A 253 -9.85 5.00 26.50
C HIS A 253 -8.53 5.47 27.16
N ASN A 254 -8.40 6.78 27.43
CA ASN A 254 -7.17 7.48 27.84
C ASN A 254 -6.01 7.53 26.83
N SER A 255 -6.14 6.95 25.63
CA SER A 255 -5.20 7.05 24.50
C SER A 255 -3.71 6.94 24.94
N PRO A 256 -3.23 5.73 25.29
CA PRO A 256 -1.87 5.55 25.83
C PRO A 256 -0.79 6.15 24.92
N LEU A 257 -1.00 6.10 23.61
CA LEU A 257 -0.09 6.64 22.61
C LEU A 257 0.00 8.18 22.67
N LEU A 258 -1.14 8.87 22.84
CA LEU A 258 -1.15 10.34 23.01
C LEU A 258 -0.61 10.74 24.39
N PHE A 259 -0.87 9.95 25.43
CA PHE A 259 -0.30 10.16 26.75
C PHE A 259 1.23 10.06 26.74
N HIS A 260 1.80 8.99 26.17
CA HIS A 260 3.24 8.85 25.99
C HIS A 260 3.81 9.87 25.02
N SER A 261 3.03 10.31 24.02
CA SER A 261 3.43 11.40 23.14
C SER A 261 3.72 12.70 23.90
N ARG A 262 2.83 13.06 24.84
CA ARG A 262 2.92 14.28 25.67
C ARG A 262 3.96 14.15 26.78
N THR A 263 4.02 12.99 27.43
CA THR A 263 4.81 12.81 28.66
C THR A 263 6.19 12.19 28.44
N GLY A 264 6.47 11.69 27.23
CA GLY A 264 7.69 10.97 26.89
C GLY A 264 7.69 9.51 27.37
N PHE A 265 8.58 8.71 26.77
CA PHE A 265 8.79 7.32 27.19
C PHE A 265 9.69 7.28 28.44
N PRO A 266 9.29 6.53 29.48
CA PRO A 266 10.16 6.32 30.64
C PRO A 266 11.35 5.45 30.24
N LEU A 267 12.57 5.92 30.50
CA LEU A 267 13.75 5.05 30.44
C LEU A 267 13.76 4.13 31.67
N PRO A 268 14.34 2.92 31.55
CA PRO A 268 14.54 2.06 32.70
C PRO A 268 15.34 2.81 33.78
N LYS A 269 14.87 2.72 35.04
CA LYS A 269 15.43 3.44 36.18
C LYS A 269 16.93 3.18 36.40
N GLN A 270 17.44 2.07 35.85
CA GLN A 270 18.85 1.68 35.88
C GLN A 270 19.75 2.56 34.99
N LEU A 271 19.23 3.15 33.90
CA LEU A 271 20.03 4.01 33.03
C LEU A 271 19.90 5.50 33.38
N THR A 272 18.69 6.06 33.45
CA THR A 272 18.48 7.47 33.83
C THR A 272 17.02 7.73 34.28
N LYS A 273 16.80 8.75 35.11
CA LYS A 273 15.44 9.25 35.47
C LYS A 273 14.81 10.13 34.37
N LYS A 274 15.54 10.44 33.29
CA LYS A 274 15.08 11.32 32.22
C LYS A 274 14.12 10.55 31.30
N ARG A 275 13.07 11.23 30.82
CA ARG A 275 12.12 10.67 29.84
C ARG A 275 12.56 11.06 28.44
N VAL A 276 12.50 10.12 27.51
CA VAL A 276 12.83 10.36 26.11
C VAL A 276 11.59 10.92 25.41
N PRO A 277 11.69 12.09 24.75
CA PRO A 277 10.62 12.60 23.90
C PRO A 277 10.15 11.55 22.88
N SER A 278 8.84 11.37 22.78
CA SER A 278 8.19 10.39 21.90
C SER A 278 8.59 10.46 20.43
N TRP A 279 9.00 11.62 19.93
CA TRP A 279 9.39 11.78 18.53
C TRP A 279 10.67 11.02 18.20
N ILE A 280 11.59 10.89 19.15
CA ILE A 280 12.89 10.24 18.95
C ILE A 280 12.74 8.78 18.52
N PRO A 281 12.02 7.90 19.26
CA PRO A 281 11.85 6.52 18.83
C PRO A 281 11.08 6.41 17.51
N TYR A 282 10.11 7.30 17.24
CA TYR A 282 9.37 7.27 15.99
C TYR A 282 10.23 7.67 14.79
N THR A 283 11.05 8.72 14.93
CA THR A 283 12.03 9.11 13.91
C THR A 283 13.12 8.06 13.73
N PHE A 284 13.54 7.39 14.81
CA PHE A 284 14.54 6.33 14.74
C PHE A 284 14.05 5.15 13.91
N ILE A 285 12.82 4.67 14.16
CA ILE A 285 12.19 3.60 13.37
C ILE A 285 12.09 4.00 11.89
N LEU A 286 11.65 5.23 11.62
CA LEU A 286 11.55 5.77 10.27
C LEU A 286 12.92 5.81 9.58
N LEU A 287 13.94 6.33 10.26
CA LEU A 287 15.31 6.46 9.72
C LEU A 287 15.94 5.10 9.47
N ILE A 288 15.71 4.09 10.32
CA ILE A 288 16.17 2.72 10.05
C ILE A 288 15.54 2.19 8.78
N GLY A 289 14.23 2.36 8.60
CA GLY A 289 13.54 1.90 7.39
C GLY A 289 14.10 2.57 6.13
N ILE A 290 14.32 3.89 6.16
CA ILE A 290 14.93 4.64 5.06
C ILE A 290 16.37 4.17 4.81
N ALA A 291 17.18 4.03 5.86
CA ALA A 291 18.57 3.60 5.75
C ALA A 291 18.69 2.20 5.12
N LEU A 292 17.81 1.27 5.51
CA LEU A 292 17.74 -0.06 4.90
C LEU A 292 17.31 0.00 3.43
N GLN A 293 16.35 0.86 3.08
CA GLN A 293 15.98 1.05 1.68
C GLN A 293 17.14 1.58 0.83
N TYR A 294 17.91 2.55 1.35
CA TYR A 294 19.12 3.04 0.69
C TYR A 294 20.16 1.94 0.55
N PHE A 295 20.43 1.20 1.64
CA PHE A 295 21.39 0.09 1.63
C PHE A 295 21.07 -0.94 0.52
N TYR A 296 19.80 -1.31 0.38
CA TYR A 296 19.36 -2.23 -0.68
C TYR A 296 19.52 -1.69 -2.10
N ILE A 297 19.50 -0.36 -2.28
CA ILE A 297 19.62 0.30 -3.58
C ILE A 297 21.09 0.66 -3.89
N THR A 298 21.94 0.85 -2.89
CA THR A 298 23.34 1.25 -3.11
C THR A 298 24.30 0.07 -3.17
N SER A 299 23.90 -1.10 -2.67
CA SER A 299 24.69 -2.34 -2.73
C SER A 299 25.10 -2.69 -4.16
N GLU A 300 26.35 -3.08 -4.38
CA GLU A 300 26.88 -3.49 -5.69
C GLU A 300 26.11 -4.67 -6.31
N SER A 301 25.42 -5.45 -5.48
CA SER A 301 24.51 -6.51 -5.90
C SER A 301 23.05 -6.18 -5.59
N GLU A 302 22.60 -4.96 -5.95
CA GLU A 302 21.26 -4.38 -5.68
C GLU A 302 20.15 -5.44 -5.71
N ILE A 303 20.07 -6.23 -6.79
CA ILE A 303 19.05 -7.26 -7.00
C ILE A 303 19.20 -8.44 -6.03
N LYS A 304 20.41 -8.95 -5.80
CA LYS A 304 20.64 -10.10 -4.90
C LYS A 304 20.39 -9.71 -3.45
N THR A 305 20.85 -8.53 -3.01
CA THR A 305 20.66 -8.06 -1.64
C THR A 305 19.22 -7.63 -1.38
N ALA A 306 18.57 -6.95 -2.32
CA ALA A 306 17.17 -6.53 -2.15
C ALA A 306 16.19 -7.71 -2.18
N ASN A 307 16.56 -8.82 -2.83
CA ASN A 307 15.74 -10.04 -2.91
C ASN A 307 16.18 -11.12 -1.91
N ALA A 308 17.24 -10.89 -1.14
CA ALA A 308 17.64 -11.80 -0.07
C ALA A 308 16.56 -11.90 1.02
N GLU A 309 15.90 -10.79 1.33
CA GLU A 309 14.74 -10.74 2.23
C GLU A 309 13.62 -11.69 1.74
N LEU A 310 13.36 -11.71 0.42
CA LEU A 310 12.30 -12.53 -0.16
C LEU A 310 12.53 -14.04 0.01
N LYS A 311 13.80 -14.44 0.10
CA LYS A 311 14.18 -15.84 0.34
C LYS A 311 13.94 -16.27 1.79
N ALA A 312 13.89 -15.33 2.73
CA ALA A 312 13.65 -15.61 4.14
C ALA A 312 12.17 -15.89 4.44
N HIS A 313 11.26 -15.61 3.50
CA HIS A 313 9.85 -15.94 3.64
C HIS A 313 9.58 -17.42 3.38
N THR A 314 8.49 -17.92 3.96
CA THR A 314 8.02 -19.28 3.68
C THR A 314 7.52 -19.42 2.26
N ASP A 315 7.88 -20.53 1.65
CA ASP A 315 7.31 -21.00 0.40
C ASP A 315 5.95 -21.67 0.67
N ILE A 316 4.92 -20.86 0.88
CA ILE A 316 3.57 -21.37 1.19
C ILE A 316 2.99 -22.15 0.00
N TYR A 317 3.48 -21.87 -1.21
CA TYR A 317 2.84 -22.27 -2.46
C TYR A 317 3.76 -22.99 -3.44
N GLY A 318 5.06 -23.03 -3.21
CA GLY A 318 5.99 -23.83 -3.98
C GLY A 318 6.17 -25.24 -3.39
N SER A 319 6.79 -26.10 -4.19
CA SER A 319 6.97 -27.53 -3.89
C SER A 319 7.88 -27.81 -2.70
N SER A 320 8.55 -26.79 -2.15
CA SER A 320 9.62 -26.97 -1.17
C SER A 320 9.11 -27.10 0.27
N GLY A 321 7.90 -26.61 0.59
CA GLY A 321 7.34 -26.62 1.94
C GLY A 321 8.21 -25.94 3.01
N GLY A 322 9.22 -25.16 2.59
CA GLY A 322 10.28 -24.59 3.42
C GLY A 322 10.51 -23.10 3.13
N LEU A 323 11.78 -22.66 3.08
CA LEU A 323 12.12 -21.29 2.67
C LEU A 323 11.89 -21.10 1.17
N ASN A 324 11.52 -19.89 0.75
CA ASN A 324 11.28 -19.54 -0.64
C ASN A 324 12.58 -19.49 -1.44
N THR A 325 12.92 -20.59 -2.10
CA THR A 325 14.15 -20.71 -2.90
C THR A 325 14.06 -20.00 -4.26
N THR A 326 12.83 -19.79 -4.78
CA THR A 326 12.57 -19.17 -6.09
C THR A 326 11.48 -18.09 -5.98
N PRO A 327 11.78 -16.91 -5.40
CA PRO A 327 10.78 -15.84 -5.25
C PRO A 327 10.35 -15.27 -6.61
N ASP A 328 9.04 -15.14 -6.83
CA ASP A 328 8.51 -14.46 -8.01
C ASP A 328 8.67 -12.94 -7.86
N LEU A 329 9.62 -12.38 -8.60
CA LEU A 329 9.95 -10.95 -8.55
C LEU A 329 8.92 -10.07 -9.28
N LYS A 330 8.01 -10.67 -10.06
CA LYS A 330 6.94 -9.94 -10.75
C LYS A 330 5.78 -9.59 -9.85
N GLU A 331 5.70 -10.24 -8.69
CA GLU A 331 4.67 -9.94 -7.70
C GLU A 331 5.18 -8.96 -6.65
N GLN A 332 4.31 -8.03 -6.27
CA GLN A 332 4.60 -7.15 -5.16
C GLN A 332 4.42 -7.92 -3.86
N THR A 333 5.47 -7.98 -3.07
CA THR A 333 5.53 -8.65 -1.78
C THR A 333 5.74 -7.62 -0.67
N PRO A 334 5.13 -7.80 0.52
CA PRO A 334 5.29 -6.88 1.63
C PRO A 334 6.71 -6.93 2.18
N ARG A 335 7.40 -5.79 2.22
CA ARG A 335 8.78 -5.68 2.74
C ARG A 335 8.82 -5.08 4.14
N ILE A 336 9.78 -5.51 4.96
CA ILE A 336 9.99 -4.98 6.30
C ILE A 336 10.43 -3.52 6.30
N THR A 337 11.20 -3.12 5.28
CA THR A 337 11.66 -1.73 5.14
C THR A 337 10.49 -0.77 4.95
N ASP A 338 9.49 -1.18 4.17
CA ASP A 338 8.32 -0.38 3.89
C ASP A 338 7.42 -0.31 5.12
N TRP A 339 7.31 -1.43 5.86
CA TRP A 339 6.62 -1.44 7.14
C TRP A 339 7.27 -0.51 8.18
N LEU A 340 8.59 -0.49 8.31
CA LEU A 340 9.29 0.41 9.25
C LEU A 340 9.04 1.88 8.91
N ILE A 341 9.12 2.25 7.63
CA ILE A 341 8.84 3.61 7.17
C ILE A 341 7.38 3.99 7.45
N LEU A 342 6.44 3.10 7.15
CA LEU A 342 5.02 3.34 7.39
C LEU A 342 4.72 3.45 8.88
N CYS A 343 5.18 2.52 9.70
CA CYS A 343 4.96 2.57 11.15
C CYS A 343 5.57 3.83 11.77
N GLY A 344 6.83 4.16 11.47
CA GLY A 344 7.47 5.38 11.99
C GLY A 344 6.79 6.66 11.48
N GLY A 345 6.47 6.71 10.19
CA GLY A 345 5.81 7.85 9.55
C GLY A 345 4.41 8.12 10.09
N PHE A 346 3.58 7.07 10.21
CA PHE A 346 2.24 7.20 10.78
C PHE A 346 2.29 7.49 12.29
N LEU A 347 3.23 6.94 13.06
CA LEU A 347 3.40 7.32 14.47
C LEU A 347 3.71 8.82 14.63
N LEU A 348 4.58 9.38 13.79
CA LEU A 348 4.86 10.82 13.78
C LEU A 348 3.64 11.64 13.35
N LEU A 349 2.98 11.22 12.27
CA LEU A 349 1.80 11.88 11.73
C LEU A 349 0.64 11.92 12.73
N GLU A 350 0.41 10.85 13.48
CA GLU A 350 -0.68 10.78 14.45
C GLU A 350 -0.38 11.55 15.74
N THR A 351 0.90 11.70 16.11
CA THR A 351 1.31 12.32 17.37
C THR A 351 1.68 13.80 17.28
N ARG A 352 2.12 14.28 16.10
CA ARG A 352 2.66 15.63 15.92
C ARG A 352 1.78 16.49 15.04
N LYS A 353 1.28 17.60 15.62
CA LYS A 353 0.49 18.61 14.91
C LYS A 353 1.24 19.23 13.72
N GLY A 354 2.56 19.40 13.81
CA GLY A 354 3.36 19.95 12.70
C GLY A 354 3.28 19.10 11.43
N VAL A 355 3.42 17.77 11.58
CA VAL A 355 3.29 16.82 10.46
C VAL A 355 1.84 16.78 9.95
N GLN A 356 0.85 16.80 10.85
CA GLN A 356 -0.57 16.87 10.46
C GLN A 356 -0.88 18.13 9.65
N ASN A 357 -0.27 19.27 9.99
CA ASN A 357 -0.50 20.53 9.30
C ASN A 357 0.06 20.51 7.87
N LEU A 358 1.19 19.83 7.64
CA LEU A 358 1.74 19.64 6.29
C LEU A 358 0.74 18.92 5.37
N PHE A 359 0.08 17.88 5.89
CA PHE A 359 -0.95 17.14 5.15
C PHE A 359 -2.35 17.76 5.21
N LYS A 360 -2.54 18.88 5.92
CA LYS A 360 -3.81 19.62 5.88
C LYS A 360 -3.90 20.61 4.72
N ASN A 361 -2.93 20.60 3.81
CA ASN A 361 -2.95 21.44 2.62
C ASN A 361 -4.22 21.19 1.77
N THR A 362 -4.90 22.27 1.37
CA THR A 362 -6.17 22.24 0.63
C THR A 362 -6.04 21.49 -0.70
N VAL A 363 -4.92 21.66 -1.40
CA VAL A 363 -4.64 20.98 -2.68
C VAL A 363 -4.56 19.46 -2.48
N MET A 364 -3.81 19.03 -1.47
CA MET A 364 -3.68 17.61 -1.14
C MET A 364 -5.01 17.00 -0.70
N ILE A 365 -5.80 17.72 0.10
CA ILE A 365 -7.14 17.27 0.51
C ILE A 365 -8.06 17.14 -0.71
N ALA A 366 -8.03 18.10 -1.64
CA ALA A 366 -8.86 18.08 -2.83
C ALA A 366 -8.54 16.88 -3.74
N LEU A 367 -7.25 16.60 -3.97
CA LEU A 367 -6.79 15.40 -4.68
C LEU A 367 -7.19 14.14 -3.94
N GLY A 368 -7.00 14.11 -2.63
CA GLY A 368 -7.37 13.02 -1.75
C GLY A 368 -8.85 12.65 -1.87
N ARG A 369 -9.75 13.63 -1.84
CA ARG A 369 -11.21 13.41 -1.97
C ARG A 369 -11.61 12.72 -3.27
N ARG A 370 -10.87 12.93 -4.36
CA ARG A 370 -11.17 12.39 -5.69
C ARG A 370 -10.61 10.98 -5.93
N SER A 371 -9.77 10.47 -5.04
CA SER A 371 -9.21 9.11 -5.19
C SER A 371 -10.12 8.01 -4.64
N LEU A 372 -9.74 6.76 -4.94
CA LEU A 372 -10.58 5.56 -4.78
C LEU A 372 -10.36 4.77 -3.46
N SER A 373 -9.33 5.06 -2.66
CA SER A 373 -8.97 4.29 -1.45
C SER A 373 -9.90 4.36 -0.19
N SER A 374 -11.19 4.66 -0.30
CA SER A 374 -12.08 4.82 0.88
C SER A 374 -12.98 3.63 1.05
#